data_AF-A0A2I2KVY6-F1
#
_entry.id   AF-A0A2I2KVY6-F1
#
_cell.length_a   1.000
_cell.length_b   1.000
_cell.length_c   1.000
_cell.angle_alpha   90.00
_cell.angle_beta   90.00
_cell.angle_gamma   90.00
#
_symmetry.space_group_name_H-M   'P 1'
#
loop_
_entity.id
_entity.type
_entity.pdbx_description
1 polymer ?
#
loop_
_entity_poly.entity_id
_entity_poly.type
_entity_poly.pdbx_seq_one_letter_code
_entity_poly.pdbx_strand_id
1 'polypeptide(L)' 'MLALYRCGRQAEAVEVYYGVRERLDRELGLEPSALLRERLQNILNHAPSLSLSLR' A
#
# COMPACT_ATOMS: atom_id res chain seq x y z
N MET A 1 -0.58 1.04 -5.60
CA MET A 1 0.11 0.19 -4.61
C MET A 1 -0.01 -1.30 -4.92
N LEU A 2 -1.15 -1.98 -4.72
CA LEU A 2 -1.21 -3.46 -4.85
C LEU A 2 -0.84 -4.01 -6.24
N ALA A 3 -1.27 -3.35 -7.31
CA ALA A 3 -0.89 -3.73 -8.67
C ALA A 3 0.63 -3.62 -8.89
N LEU A 4 1.25 -2.52 -8.43
CA LEU A 4 2.70 -2.32 -8.51
C LEU A 4 3.44 -3.44 -7.76
N TYR A 5 3.02 -3.74 -6.53
CA TYR A 5 3.61 -4.83 -5.74
C TYR A 5 3.52 -6.18 -6.48
N ARG A 6 2.34 -6.52 -7.04
CA ARG A 6 2.14 -7.77 -7.79
C ARG A 6 2.96 -7.85 -9.08
N CYS A 7 3.34 -6.71 -9.65
CA CYS A 7 4.27 -6.63 -10.77
C CYS A 7 5.74 -6.59 -10.35
N GLY A 8 6.07 -6.88 -9.09
CA GLY A 8 7.45 -6.85 -8.56
C GLY A 8 7.98 -5.46 -8.23
N ARG A 9 7.16 -4.41 -8.34
CA ARG A 9 7.54 -3.00 -8.13
C ARG A 9 7.21 -2.55 -6.70
N GLN A 10 7.85 -3.17 -5.71
CA GLN A 10 7.56 -2.91 -4.29
C GLN A 10 7.89 -1.47 -3.88
N ALA A 11 9.04 -0.93 -4.30
CA ALA A 11 9.43 0.44 -3.94
C ALA A 11 8.37 1.46 -4.36
N GLU A 12 7.92 1.38 -5.62
CA GLU A 12 6.88 2.26 -6.16
C GLU A 12 5.51 2.01 -5.51
N ALA A 13 5.24 0.77 -5.09
CA ALA A 13 4.04 0.48 -4.31
C ALA A 13 4.05 1.24 -2.97
N VAL A 14 5.19 1.27 -2.29
CA VAL A 14 5.40 1.97 -1.01
C VAL A 14 5.36 3.49 -1.20
N GLU A 15 5.95 4.03 -2.27
CA GLU A 15 5.89 5.45 -2.61
C GLU A 15 4.44 5.94 -2.79
N VAL A 16 3.60 5.15 -3.45
CA VAL A 16 2.17 5.48 -3.61
C VAL A 16 1.47 5.62 -2.26
N TYR A 17 1.78 4.80 -1.26
CA TYR A 17 1.21 4.95 0.08
C TYR A 17 1.62 6.28 0.70
N TYR A 18 2.91 6.62 0.65
CA TYR A 18 3.41 7.84 1.26
C TYR A 18 2.87 9.10 0.57
N GLY A 19 2.73 9.08 -0.76
CA GLY A 19 2.09 10.17 -1.49
C GLY A 19 0.61 10.34 -1.10
N VAL A 20 -0.13 9.25 -0.88
CA VAL A 20 -1.52 9.33 -0.38
C VAL A 20 -1.56 9.87 1.05
N ARG A 21 -0.67 9.41 1.94
CA ARG A 21 -0.59 9.90 3.32
C ARG A 21 -0.34 11.40 3.35
N GLU A 22 0.65 11.87 2.59
CA GLU A 22 0.99 13.29 2.52
C GLU A 22 -0.21 14.12 2.04
N ARG A 23 -0.93 13.67 1.01
CA ARG A 23 -2.10 14.38 0.50
C ARG A 23 -3.26 14.41 1.50
N LEU A 24 -3.53 13.29 2.19
CA LEU A 24 -4.57 13.24 3.22
C LEU A 24 -4.25 14.19 4.39
N ASP A 25 -3.00 14.24 4.83
CA ASP A 25 -2.56 15.13 5.89
C ASP A 25 -2.64 16.60 5.44
N ARG A 26 -2.03 16.94 4.30
CA ARG A 26 -1.94 18.32 3.81
C ARG A 26 -3.28 18.90 3.37
N GLU A 27 -4.13 18.10 2.72
CA GLU A 27 -5.38 18.57 2.15
C GLU A 27 -6.55 18.47 3.15
N LEU A 28 -6.53 17.48 4.05
CA LEU A 28 -7.69 17.16 4.92
C LEU A 28 -7.35 17.07 6.41
N GLY A 29 -6.08 17.10 6.82
CA GLY A 29 -5.66 16.84 8.19
C GLY A 29 -6.00 15.42 8.66
N LEU A 30 -6.06 14.47 7.73
CA LEU A 30 -6.47 13.09 7.98
C LEU A 30 -5.31 12.11 7.81
N GLU A 31 -5.41 11.00 8.54
CA GLU A 31 -4.51 9.87 8.40
C GLU A 31 -5.08 8.80 7.45
N PRO A 32 -4.21 7.98 6.81
CA PRO A 32 -4.63 6.78 6.09
C PRO A 32 -5.48 5.86 6.96
N SER A 33 -6.53 5.30 6.36
CA SER A 33 -7.40 4.33 7.03
C SER A 33 -6.62 3.10 7.52
N ALA A 34 -7.14 2.44 8.57
CA ALA A 34 -6.53 1.24 9.12
C ALA A 34 -6.28 0.16 8.04
N LEU A 35 -7.24 -0.04 7.14
CA LEU A 35 -7.13 -0.98 6.03
C LEU A 35 -5.99 -0.60 5.06
N LEU A 36 -5.75 0.69 4.82
CA LEU A 36 -4.66 1.14 3.95
C LEU A 36 -3.29 0.94 4.63
N ARG A 37 -3.20 1.18 5.95
CA ARG A 37 -2.01 0.90 6.75
C ARG A 37 -1.69 -0.59 6.80
N GLU A 38 -2.69 -1.43 7.03
CA GLU A 38 -2.56 -2.88 7.02
C GLU A 38 -2.07 -3.39 5.65
N ARG A 39 -2.60 -2.83 4.55
CA ARG A 39 -2.12 -3.18 3.20
C ARG A 39 -0.64 -2.83 3.00
N LEU A 40 -0.16 -1.70 3.53
CA LEU A 40 1.26 -1.39 3.48
C LEU A 40 2.07 -2.41 4.29
N GLN A 41 1.64 -2.75 5.51
CA GLN A 41 2.30 -3.75 6.34
C GLN A 41 2.37 -5.11 5.64
N ASN A 42 1.28 -5.55 5.02
CA ASN A 42 1.24 -6.77 4.24
C ASN A 42 2.23 -6.74 3.07
N ILE A 43 2.42 -5.59 2.41
CA ILE A 43 3.40 -5.43 1.33
C ILE A 43 4.82 -5.52 1.86
N LEU A 44 5.13 -4.83 2.97
CA LEU A 44 6.45 -4.85 3.60
C LEU A 44 6.83 -6.26 4.08
N ASN A 45 5.84 -7.01 4.57
CA ASN A 45 6.03 -8.38 5.09
C ASN A 45 5.88 -9.47 4.01
N HIS A 46 5.70 -9.11 2.74
CA HIS A 46 5.43 -10.04 1.65
C HIS A 46 4.30 -11.04 1.95
N ALA A 47 3.22 -10.56 2.57
CA ALA A 47 2.16 -11.41 3.06
C ALA A 47 1.57 -12.28 1.92
N PRO A 48 1.40 -13.60 2.13
CA PRO A 48 0.92 -14.52 1.09
C PRO A 48 -0.49 -14.17 0.60
N SER A 49 -1.30 -13.50 1.42
CA SER A 49 -2.62 -12.97 1.07
C SER A 49 -2.61 -11.95 -0.08
N LEU A 50 -1.44 -11.36 -0.40
CA LEU A 50 -1.30 -10.42 -1.51
C LEU A 50 -1.07 -11.10 -2.85
N SER A 51 -0.67 -12.38 -2.85
CA SER A 51 -0.50 -13.16 -4.07
C SER A 51 -1.86 -13.43 -4.72
N LEU A 52 -1.87 -13.47 -6.06
CA LEU A 52 -3.02 -13.99 -6.77
C LEU A 52 -2.93 -15.52 -6.69
N SER A 53 -3.75 -16.15 -5.85
CA SER A 53 -4.05 -17.57 -6.05
C SER A 53 -4.77 -17.67 -7.39
N LEU A 54 -4.07 -18.15 -8.42
CA LEU A 54 -4.71 -18.71 -9.60
C LEU A 54 -5.52 -19.91 -9.11
N ARG A 55 -6.84 -19.75 -9.09
CA ARG A 55 -7.78 -20.86 -8.97
C ARG A 55 -8.08 -21.39 -10.36
#